data_AF-A0A527GMM2-F1
#
_entry.id   AF-A0A527GMM2-F1
#
_cell.length_a   1.000
_cell.length_b   1.000
_cell.length_c   1.000
_cell.angle_alpha   90.00
_cell.angle_beta   90.00
_cell.angle_gamma   90.00
#
_symmetry.space_group_name_H-M   'P 1'
#
loop_
_entity.id
_entity.type
_entity.pdbx_description
1 polymer ?
#
loop_
_entity_poly.entity_id
_entity_poly.type
_entity_poly.pdbx_seq_one_letter_code
_entity_poly.pdbx_strand_id
1 'polypeptide(L)'
;MSFRIDPRLPLTGEVRRILADEIGKALGQLETARDKPEQGLHKCRKRLKGVRALLRLVRSGDEPFCQTENECYKQVSALLAGPREATALIETIDRLGSAFPDETAAGMELVLAQHQPLADGI
;
A
#
# COMPACT_ATOMS: atom_id res chain seq x y z
N MET A 1 10.08 -8.66 -0.29
CA MET A 1 9.15 -9.56 -1.00
C MET A 1 9.96 -10.30 -2.00
N SER A 2 10.29 -11.55 -1.71
CA SER A 2 10.99 -12.39 -2.67
C SER A 2 10.11 -13.61 -2.92
N PHE A 3 9.32 -13.56 -3.98
CA PHE A 3 8.85 -14.79 -4.60
C PHE A 3 9.97 -15.36 -5.46
N ARG A 4 9.93 -16.67 -5.71
CA ARG A 4 10.86 -17.35 -6.60
C ARG A 4 10.08 -18.11 -7.65
N ILE A 5 10.60 -18.08 -8.87
CA ILE A 5 10.16 -18.90 -9.99
C ILE A 5 11.13 -20.09 -10.05
N ASP A 6 10.62 -21.31 -9.93
CA ASP A 6 11.42 -22.51 -10.16
C ASP A 6 11.52 -22.78 -11.68
N PRO A 7 12.71 -22.65 -12.29
CA PRO A 7 12.87 -22.83 -13.73
C PRO A 7 12.64 -24.27 -14.20
N ARG A 8 12.54 -25.24 -13.27
CA ARG A 8 12.24 -26.64 -13.59
C ARG A 8 10.74 -26.91 -13.73
N LEU A 9 9.90 -25.97 -13.34
CA LEU A 9 8.45 -26.07 -13.43
C LEU A 9 7.92 -25.25 -14.61
N PRO A 10 6.74 -25.59 -15.16
CA PRO A 10 6.12 -24.81 -16.22
C PRO A 10 5.90 -23.34 -15.79
N LEU A 11 6.45 -22.40 -16.56
CA LEU A 11 6.43 -20.97 -16.24
C LEU A 11 5.02 -20.45 -15.95
N THR A 12 4.03 -20.80 -16.77
CA THR A 12 2.63 -20.40 -16.57
C THR A 12 2.07 -20.87 -15.22
N GLY A 13 2.45 -22.07 -14.78
CA GLY A 13 2.06 -22.61 -13.48
C GLY A 13 2.68 -21.83 -12.33
N GLU A 14 3.97 -21.53 -12.43
CA GLU A 14 4.70 -20.74 -11.43
C GLU A 14 4.17 -19.30 -11.33
N VAL A 15 3.92 -18.64 -12.45
CA VAL A 15 3.33 -17.29 -12.49
C VAL A 15 1.96 -17.28 -11.84
N ARG A 16 1.09 -18.25 -12.18
CA ARG A 16 -0.24 -18.39 -11.58
C ARG A 16 -0.15 -18.61 -10.07
N ARG A 17 0.75 -19.48 -9.61
CA ARG A 17 0.99 -19.75 -8.19
C ARG A 17 1.39 -18.49 -7.44
N ILE A 18 2.35 -17.74 -7.98
CA ILE A 18 2.84 -16.50 -7.34
C ILE A 18 1.76 -15.42 -7.34
N LEU A 19 1.03 -15.24 -8.46
CA LEU A 19 -0.10 -14.31 -8.53
C LEU A 19 -1.14 -14.62 -7.45
N ALA A 20 -1.60 -15.88 -7.38
CA ALA A 20 -2.60 -16.31 -6.40
C ALA A 20 -2.13 -16.08 -4.95
N ASP A 21 -0.87 -16.40 -4.66
CA ASP A 21 -0.27 -16.20 -3.34
C ASP A 21 -0.17 -14.71 -2.96
N GLU A 22 0.30 -13.85 -3.88
CA GLU A 22 0.40 -12.41 -3.61
C GLU A 22 -0.98 -11.74 -3.49
N ILE A 23 -1.97 -12.16 -4.28
CA ILE A 23 -3.36 -11.68 -4.19
C ILE A 23 -3.99 -12.15 -2.87
N GLY A 24 -3.87 -13.43 -2.52
CA GLY A 24 -4.38 -13.95 -1.25
C GLY A 24 -3.77 -13.23 -0.05
N LYS A 25 -2.47 -12.96 -0.09
CA LYS A 25 -1.80 -12.12 0.92
C LYS A 25 -2.34 -10.70 0.93
N ALA A 26 -2.58 -10.08 -0.22
CA ALA A 26 -3.15 -8.73 -0.28
C ALA A 26 -4.53 -8.67 0.37
N LEU A 27 -5.39 -9.66 0.12
CA LEU A 27 -6.71 -9.77 0.74
C LEU A 27 -6.60 -9.90 2.27
N GLY A 28 -5.74 -10.78 2.78
CA GLY A 28 -5.53 -10.89 4.24
C GLY A 28 -4.97 -9.62 4.87
N GLN A 29 -4.19 -8.81 4.12
CA GLN A 29 -3.76 -7.49 4.60
C GLN A 29 -4.89 -6.45 4.60
N LEU A 30 -5.84 -6.54 3.67
CA LEU A 30 -7.04 -5.69 3.71
C LEU A 30 -7.95 -6.03 4.89
N GLU A 31 -8.07 -7.30 5.25
CA GLU A 31 -8.77 -7.70 6.48
C GLU A 31 -8.09 -7.12 7.72
N THR A 32 -6.76 -7.24 7.80
CA THR A 32 -5.96 -6.64 8.88
C THR A 32 -6.12 -5.11 8.94
N ALA A 33 -6.33 -4.46 7.80
CA ALA A 33 -6.48 -3.01 7.72
C ALA A 33 -7.74 -2.48 8.41
N ARG A 34 -8.72 -3.35 8.72
CA ARG A 34 -9.91 -2.97 9.50
C ARG A 34 -9.54 -2.52 10.91
N ASP A 35 -8.63 -3.23 11.55
CA ASP A 35 -8.16 -2.93 12.91
C ASP A 35 -6.87 -2.11 12.92
N LYS A 36 -6.01 -2.33 11.92
CA LYS A 36 -4.66 -1.73 11.80
C LYS A 36 -4.45 -1.16 10.40
N PRO A 37 -5.10 -0.03 10.06
CA PRO A 37 -5.10 0.53 8.70
C PRO A 37 -3.69 0.85 8.20
N GLU A 38 -2.83 1.40 9.05
CA GLU A 38 -1.42 1.72 8.73
C GLU A 38 -0.67 0.52 8.15
N GLN A 39 -0.54 -0.53 8.96
CA GLN A 39 0.17 -1.73 8.61
C GLN A 39 -0.51 -2.49 7.47
N GLY A 40 -1.83 -2.66 7.55
CA GLY A 40 -2.61 -3.43 6.59
C GLY A 40 -2.55 -2.81 5.19
N LEU A 41 -2.82 -1.51 5.06
CA LEU A 41 -2.78 -0.82 3.77
C LEU A 41 -1.37 -0.76 3.20
N HIS A 42 -0.35 -0.50 4.02
CA HIS A 42 1.05 -0.49 3.56
C HIS A 42 1.45 -1.87 3.01
N LYS A 43 1.19 -2.95 3.76
CA LYS A 43 1.53 -4.31 3.35
C LYS A 43 0.71 -4.75 2.13
N CYS A 44 -0.57 -4.41 2.05
CA CYS A 44 -1.41 -4.68 0.87
C CYS A 44 -0.83 -4.03 -0.39
N ARG A 45 -0.52 -2.73 -0.35
CA ARG A 45 0.09 -2.01 -1.48
C ARG A 45 1.42 -2.63 -1.92
N LYS A 46 2.21 -3.10 -0.95
CA LYS A 46 3.46 -3.80 -1.23
C LYS A 46 3.22 -5.11 -2.02
N ARG A 47 2.15 -5.85 -1.73
CA ARG A 47 1.75 -7.08 -2.46
C ARG A 47 1.33 -6.77 -3.89
N LEU A 48 0.48 -5.75 -4.08
CA LEU A 48 0.06 -5.29 -5.41
C LEU A 48 1.24 -4.81 -6.26
N LYS A 49 2.25 -4.17 -5.64
CA LYS A 49 3.51 -3.83 -6.31
C LYS A 49 4.26 -5.09 -6.77
N GLY A 50 4.27 -6.14 -5.96
CA GLY A 50 4.84 -7.45 -6.30
C GLY A 50 4.15 -8.09 -7.50
N VAL A 51 2.82 -8.12 -7.52
CA VAL A 51 2.00 -8.60 -8.65
C VAL A 51 2.37 -7.88 -9.95
N ARG A 52 2.39 -6.54 -9.92
CA ARG A 52 2.75 -5.73 -11.11
C ARG A 52 4.18 -5.95 -11.58
N ALA A 53 5.11 -6.19 -10.66
CA ALA A 53 6.49 -6.54 -11.00
C ALA A 53 6.57 -7.92 -11.68
N LEU A 54 5.80 -8.90 -11.22
CA LEU A 54 5.73 -10.22 -11.85
C LEU A 54 5.14 -10.15 -13.27
N LEU A 55 4.03 -9.44 -13.46
CA LEU A 55 3.41 -9.25 -14.78
C LEU A 55 4.38 -8.57 -15.75
N ARG A 56 5.14 -7.58 -15.27
CA ARG A 56 6.19 -6.93 -16.07
C ARG A 56 7.31 -7.90 -16.46
N LEU A 57 7.67 -8.83 -15.58
CA LEU A 57 8.74 -9.81 -15.84
C LEU A 57 8.35 -10.79 -16.96
N VAL A 58 7.08 -11.16 -17.04
CA VAL A 58 6.60 -12.18 -18.00
C VAL A 58 5.89 -11.60 -19.22
N ARG A 59 5.93 -10.27 -19.39
CA ARG A 59 5.24 -9.52 -20.45
C ARG A 59 5.49 -10.07 -21.85
N SER A 60 6.70 -10.54 -22.15
CA SER A 60 7.04 -11.07 -23.48
C SER A 60 6.33 -12.38 -23.82
N GLY A 61 5.77 -13.09 -22.84
CA GLY A 61 5.03 -14.33 -23.04
C GLY A 61 3.57 -14.13 -23.47
N ASP A 62 2.94 -13.04 -23.02
CA ASP A 62 1.58 -12.64 -23.40
C ASP A 62 1.39 -11.16 -23.07
N GLU A 63 1.72 -10.31 -24.03
CA GLU A 63 1.73 -8.87 -23.82
C GLU A 63 0.32 -8.28 -23.61
N PRO A 64 -0.70 -8.61 -24.42
CA PRO A 64 -2.06 -8.14 -24.20
C PRO A 64 -2.58 -8.49 -22.80
N PHE A 65 -2.42 -9.75 -22.37
CA PHE A 65 -2.82 -10.18 -21.03
C PHE A 65 -2.10 -9.38 -19.94
N CYS A 66 -0.78 -9.26 -20.03
CA CYS A 66 0.01 -8.57 -19.01
C CYS A 66 -0.33 -7.08 -18.92
N GLN A 67 -0.67 -6.43 -20.03
CA GLN A 67 -1.11 -5.04 -20.04
C GLN A 67 -2.47 -4.88 -19.35
N THR A 68 -3.46 -5.70 -19.73
CA THR A 68 -4.81 -5.69 -19.13
C THR A 68 -4.75 -5.93 -17.62
N GLU A 69 -4.05 -6.98 -17.18
CA GLU A 69 -3.92 -7.30 -15.76
C GLU A 69 -3.17 -6.21 -14.99
N ASN A 70 -2.07 -5.67 -15.54
CA ASN A 70 -1.33 -4.62 -14.86
C ASN A 70 -2.15 -3.34 -14.67
N GLU A 71 -3.01 -2.97 -15.65
CA GLU A 71 -3.90 -1.82 -15.48
C GLU A 71 -4.96 -2.09 -14.40
N CYS A 72 -5.53 -3.29 -14.35
CA CYS A 72 -6.44 -3.69 -13.27
C CYS A 72 -5.79 -3.51 -11.88
N TYR A 73 -4.61 -4.08 -11.63
CA TYR A 73 -3.94 -3.95 -10.33
C TYR A 73 -3.46 -2.52 -10.03
N LYS A 74 -3.18 -1.72 -11.07
CA LYS A 74 -2.87 -0.29 -10.90
C LYS A 74 -4.11 0.48 -10.45
N GLN A 75 -5.28 0.21 -11.02
CA GLN A 75 -6.54 0.83 -10.59
C GLN A 75 -6.88 0.44 -9.14
N VAL A 76 -6.77 -0.85 -8.79
CA VAL A 76 -6.96 -1.30 -7.39
C VAL A 76 -5.99 -0.59 -6.45
N SER A 77 -4.72 -0.43 -6.85
CA SER A 77 -3.73 0.31 -6.05
C SER A 77 -4.08 1.80 -5.88
N ALA A 78 -4.76 2.41 -6.85
CA ALA A 78 -5.19 3.80 -6.79
C ALA A 78 -6.33 4.01 -5.78
N LEU A 79 -7.26 3.05 -5.69
CA LEU A 79 -8.34 3.08 -4.69
C LEU A 79 -7.81 3.09 -3.24
N LEU A 80 -6.61 2.55 -3.03
CA LEU A 80 -5.95 2.50 -1.73
C LEU A 80 -5.04 3.72 -1.45
N ALA A 81 -4.96 4.70 -2.35
CA ALA A 81 -4.04 5.83 -2.21
C ALA A 81 -4.46 6.78 -1.08
N GLY A 82 -5.70 7.28 -1.10
CA GLY A 82 -6.18 8.25 -0.10
C GLY A 82 -6.07 7.74 1.35
N PRO A 83 -6.64 6.56 1.69
CA PRO A 83 -6.51 6.00 3.03
C PRO A 83 -5.05 5.78 3.48
N ARG A 84 -4.16 5.41 2.54
CA ARG A 84 -2.73 5.25 2.86
C ARG A 84 -2.05 6.59 3.12
N GLU A 85 -2.37 7.63 2.35
CA GLU A 85 -1.81 8.98 2.52
C GLU A 85 -2.16 9.57 3.88
N ALA A 86 -3.44 9.51 4.27
CA ALA A 86 -3.87 9.92 5.61
C ALA A 86 -3.10 9.19 6.71
N THR A 87 -2.91 7.88 6.53
CA THR A 87 -2.15 7.10 7.50
C THR A 87 -0.64 7.42 7.49
N ALA A 88 -0.08 7.84 6.36
CA ALA A 88 1.33 8.24 6.27
C ALA A 88 1.61 9.52 7.03
N LEU A 89 0.66 10.47 7.00
CA LEU A 89 0.76 11.71 7.74
C LEU A 89 0.76 11.45 9.24
N ILE A 90 -0.17 10.62 9.73
CA ILE A 90 -0.21 10.20 11.15
C ILE A 90 1.11 9.53 11.55
N GLU A 91 1.56 8.53 10.78
CA GLU A 91 2.83 7.84 11.01
C GLU A 91 4.04 8.81 11.04
N THR A 92 4.01 9.85 10.20
CA THR A 92 5.07 10.86 10.16
C THR A 92 5.07 11.74 11.40
N ILE A 93 3.90 12.20 11.85
CA ILE A 93 3.75 13.00 13.08
C ILE A 93 4.21 12.19 14.29
N ASP A 94 3.78 10.93 14.41
CA ASP A 94 4.19 10.05 15.51
C ASP A 94 5.72 9.88 15.56
N ARG A 95 6.34 9.69 14.39
CA ARG A 95 7.80 9.55 14.30
C ARG A 95 8.54 10.83 14.63
N LEU A 96 8.01 11.99 14.24
CA LEU A 96 8.59 13.28 14.61
C LEU A 96 8.47 13.52 16.11
N GLY A 97 7.30 13.28 16.71
CA GLY A 97 7.09 13.43 18.16
C GLY A 97 7.99 12.52 18.98
N SER A 98 8.25 11.30 18.51
CA SER A 98 9.20 10.40 19.17
C SER A 98 10.66 10.82 19.01
N ALA A 99 11.04 11.46 17.91
CA ALA A 99 12.43 11.83 17.63
C ALA A 99 12.80 13.23 18.13
N PHE A 100 11.82 14.13 18.21
CA PHE A 100 11.97 15.56 18.51
C PHE A 100 10.79 16.04 19.39
N PRO A 101 10.70 15.60 20.66
CA PRO A 101 9.52 15.80 21.48
C PRO A 101 9.23 17.29 21.77
N ASP A 102 10.26 18.08 22.06
CA ASP A 102 10.10 19.51 22.41
C ASP A 102 9.70 20.34 21.18
N GLU A 103 10.36 20.09 20.04
CA GLU A 103 10.10 20.80 18.78
C GLU A 103 8.73 20.41 18.20
N THR A 104 8.33 19.15 18.34
CA THR A 104 7.02 18.67 17.88
C THR A 104 5.91 19.26 18.74
N ALA A 105 6.09 19.35 20.05
CA ALA A 105 5.11 19.98 20.95
C ALA A 105 4.90 21.46 20.60
N ALA A 106 5.99 22.22 20.45
CA ALA A 106 5.92 23.64 20.05
C ALA A 106 5.28 23.82 18.66
N GLY A 107 5.62 22.95 17.71
CA GLY A 107 5.04 22.96 16.37
C GLY A 107 3.54 22.63 16.37
N MET A 108 3.09 21.64 17.16
CA MET A 108 1.67 21.29 17.30
C MET A 108 0.87 22.44 17.92
N GLU A 109 1.42 23.13 18.92
CA GLU A 109 0.79 24.29 19.55
C GLU A 109 0.57 25.43 18.53
N LEU A 110 1.57 25.69 17.68
CA LEU A 110 1.46 26.63 16.56
C LEU A 110 0.41 26.22 15.52
N VAL A 111 0.32 24.94 15.17
CA VAL A 111 -0.67 24.42 14.22
C VAL A 111 -2.09 24.54 14.77
N LEU A 112 -2.29 24.19 16.05
CA LEU A 112 -3.59 24.33 16.72
C LEU A 112 -4.04 25.79 16.84
N ALA A 113 -3.11 26.71 17.08
CA ALA A 113 -3.39 28.14 17.09
C ALA A 113 -3.80 28.70 15.70
N GLN A 114 -3.33 28.09 14.61
CA GLN A 114 -3.68 28.48 13.24
C GLN A 114 -4.99 27.86 12.75
N HIS A 115 -5.42 26.74 13.34
CA HIS A 115 -6.63 26.00 12.96
C HIS A 115 -7.67 25.97 14.09
N GLN A 116 -7.93 27.13 14.70
CA GLN A 116 -9.03 27.28 15.64
C GLN A 116 -10.34 26.90 14.93
N PRO A 117 -11.16 25.97 15.48
CA PRO A 117 -12.42 25.61 14.85
C PRO A 117 -13.29 26.86 14.77
N LEU A 118 -14.00 27.02 13.66
CA LEU A 118 -15.19 27.87 13.58
C LEU A 118 -16.22 27.30 14.57
N ALA A 119 -16.03 27.56 15.86
CA ALA A 119 -17.10 27.57 16.83
C ALA A 119 -17.87 28.86 16.54
N ASP A 120 -18.92 28.76 15.73
CA ASP A 120 -20.18 29.50 15.87
C ASP A 120 -21.09 29.26 14.65
N GLY A 121 -22.28 28.70 14.90
CA GLY A 121 -23.45 28.87 14.03
C GLY A 121 -24.16 27.60 13.54
N ILE A 122 -24.88 26.90 14.44
CA ILE A 122 -26.33 26.58 14.33
C ILE A 122 -26.92 26.59 15.74
#